data_AF-A0A920NU66-F1
#
_entry.id   AF-A0A920NU66-F1
#
_cell.length_a   1.000
_cell.length_b   1.000
_cell.length_c   1.000
_cell.angle_alpha   90.00
_cell.angle_beta   90.00
_cell.angle_gamma   90.00
#
_symmetry.space_group_name_H-M   'P 1'
#
loop_
_entity.id
_entity.type
_entity.pdbx_description
1 polymer ?
#
loop_
_entity_poly.entity_id
_entity_poly.type
_entity_poly.pdbx_seq_one_letter_code
_entity_poly.pdbx_strand_id
1 'polypeptide(L)'
;MNRLIEVYSVMAILRSIGLGLQLKCKTRRDVLNLPSQTYLPDCFQAGEIIKERCRVAAALMKSAQRGGGDARQLYTNANPFGLLTVPGYDPMEWKNSGQCQDCFLPAFDSRPKMSVQYALALTDFSSEEVIRFKYGFIGSSDNHRARPGPGFKENLRKLNSESRADLSNEIGRNLLNPRLSDPKLPSAQEIDPERDQVFMKSLPLQSERGSSFLYTGGLAAAHAKTKKRQEIWNSLHNREVYATSGERILCGSIW
;
A
#
# COMPACT_ATOMS: atom_id res chain seq x y z
N MET A 1 20.66 12.55 25.68
CA MET A 1 20.05 13.45 24.67
C MET A 1 18.99 12.67 23.93
N ASN A 2 17.70 12.98 24.13
CA ASN A 2 16.64 12.39 23.31
C ASN A 2 16.59 13.16 22.00
N ARG A 3 16.95 12.52 20.89
CA ARG A 3 16.75 13.09 19.55
C ARG A 3 15.32 12.77 19.12
N LEU A 4 14.53 13.81 18.83
CA LEU A 4 13.26 13.64 18.15
C LEU A 4 13.56 13.26 16.70
N ILE A 5 13.08 12.09 16.28
CA ILE A 5 13.08 11.69 14.87
C ILE A 5 11.63 11.78 14.42
N GLU A 6 11.35 12.77 13.57
CA GLU A 6 10.06 12.85 12.90
C GLU A 6 10.07 11.87 11.72
N VAL A 7 9.23 10.84 11.79
CA VAL A 7 9.03 9.89 10.71
C VAL A 7 7.67 10.21 10.09
N TYR A 8 7.72 10.69 8.85
CA TYR A 8 6.53 10.99 8.07
C TYR A 8 6.03 9.72 7.38
N SER A 9 4.76 9.36 7.61
CA SER A 9 4.10 8.25 6.90
C SER A 9 2.83 8.76 6.26
N VAL A 10 2.85 8.85 4.93
CA VAL A 10 1.68 9.23 4.13
C VAL A 10 0.84 7.97 3.89
N MET A 11 -0.48 8.09 4.05
CA MET A 11 -1.46 7.08 3.58
C MET A 11 -1.42 5.69 4.26
N ALA A 12 -1.38 5.63 5.60
CA ALA A 12 -1.65 4.38 6.32
C ALA A 12 -2.32 4.61 7.68
N ILE A 13 -3.33 3.80 8.02
CA ILE A 13 -3.98 3.81 9.34
C ILE A 13 -3.49 2.63 10.19
N LEU A 14 -3.35 2.86 11.49
CA LEU A 14 -2.80 1.92 12.46
C LEU A 14 -3.74 0.78 12.90
N ARG A 15 -4.97 0.70 12.37
CA ARG A 15 -5.95 -0.32 12.78
C ARG A 15 -5.74 -1.61 11.99
N SER A 16 -5.14 -2.58 12.66
CA SER A 16 -5.03 -3.99 12.24
C SER A 16 -4.56 -4.19 10.80
N ILE A 17 -3.25 -4.32 10.63
CA ILE A 17 -2.76 -5.15 9.52
C ILE A 17 -3.15 -6.57 9.92
N GLY A 18 -4.26 -7.10 9.37
CA GLY A 18 -4.46 -8.54 9.35
C GLY A 18 -3.17 -9.12 8.81
N LEU A 19 -2.54 -10.06 9.54
CA LEU A 19 -1.16 -10.53 9.32
C LEU A 19 -0.93 -10.84 7.82
N GLY A 20 -0.56 -9.82 7.06
CA GLY A 20 -0.01 -9.94 5.73
C GLY A 20 1.40 -10.40 5.99
N LEU A 21 1.55 -11.70 6.27
CA LEU A 21 2.84 -12.33 6.34
C LEU A 21 3.63 -11.84 5.12
N GLN A 22 4.91 -11.47 5.32
CA GLN A 22 5.85 -11.41 4.22
C GLN A 22 5.94 -12.81 3.65
N LEU A 23 5.00 -13.13 2.78
CA LEU A 23 4.82 -14.45 2.27
C LEU A 23 5.79 -14.59 1.10
N LYS A 24 6.97 -15.14 1.39
CA LYS A 24 7.92 -15.53 0.38
C LYS A 24 7.31 -16.68 -0.42
N CYS A 25 6.95 -16.47 -1.68
CA CYS A 25 6.75 -17.56 -2.64
C CYS A 25 8.11 -18.21 -2.96
N LYS A 26 8.72 -18.90 -1.99
CA LYS A 26 9.94 -19.70 -2.23
C LYS A 26 9.54 -21.12 -2.58
N THR A 27 10.10 -21.61 -3.67
CA THR A 27 10.06 -23.00 -4.13
C THR A 27 10.88 -23.93 -3.23
N ARG A 28 10.42 -24.14 -2.00
CA ARG A 28 10.46 -25.47 -1.39
C ARG A 28 9.01 -25.85 -1.18
N ARG A 29 8.55 -26.83 -1.96
CA ARG A 29 7.23 -27.48 -2.12
C ARG A 29 5.99 -27.11 -1.26
N ASP A 30 6.09 -26.36 -0.16
CA ASP A 30 5.03 -26.24 0.84
C ASP A 30 4.63 -24.81 1.24
N VAL A 31 5.08 -23.74 0.56
CA VAL A 31 4.51 -22.39 0.79
C VAL A 31 4.28 -21.66 -0.53
N LEU A 32 3.27 -22.10 -1.28
CA LEU A 32 2.67 -21.29 -2.34
C LEU A 32 1.69 -20.33 -1.66
N ASN A 33 1.80 -19.03 -1.89
CA ASN A 33 0.81 -18.08 -1.41
C ASN A 33 -0.47 -18.30 -2.21
N LEU A 34 -1.35 -19.12 -1.68
CA LEU A 34 -2.66 -19.33 -2.24
C LEU A 34 -3.55 -18.12 -1.90
N PRO A 35 -4.46 -17.75 -2.80
CA PRO A 35 -5.50 -16.79 -2.49
C PRO A 35 -6.25 -17.25 -1.24
N SER A 36 -6.61 -16.29 -0.40
CA SER A 36 -7.55 -16.48 0.70
C SER A 36 -8.85 -15.73 0.38
N GLN A 37 -9.84 -15.82 1.28
CA GLN A 37 -11.07 -15.05 1.13
C GLN A 37 -10.84 -13.53 1.19
N THR A 38 -9.77 -13.07 1.83
CA THR A 38 -9.54 -11.65 2.13
C THR A 38 -8.26 -11.08 1.51
N TYR A 39 -7.49 -11.91 0.79
CA TYR A 39 -6.24 -11.51 0.16
C TYR A 39 -5.91 -12.34 -1.09
N LEU A 40 -5.61 -11.65 -2.19
CA LEU A 40 -5.13 -12.22 -3.44
C LEU A 40 -3.67 -11.80 -3.65
N PRO A 41 -2.68 -12.72 -3.58
CA PRO A 41 -1.27 -12.38 -3.81
C PRO A 41 -0.99 -11.93 -5.25
N ASP A 42 -0.18 -10.88 -5.42
CA ASP A 42 0.20 -10.39 -6.76
C ASP A 42 0.88 -11.48 -7.61
N CYS A 43 1.76 -12.28 -7.00
CA CYS A 43 2.42 -13.38 -7.71
C CYS A 43 1.40 -14.40 -8.27
N PHE A 44 0.34 -14.70 -7.50
CA PHE A 44 -0.72 -15.59 -7.95
C PHE A 44 -1.48 -14.98 -9.12
N GLN A 45 -1.82 -13.69 -8.98
CA GLN A 45 -2.51 -12.95 -10.03
C GLN A 45 -1.68 -12.86 -11.32
N ALA A 46 -0.36 -12.67 -11.23
CA ALA A 46 0.54 -12.72 -12.38
C ALA A 46 0.40 -14.04 -13.17
N GLY A 47 0.30 -15.16 -12.45
CA GLY A 47 0.04 -16.48 -13.04
C GLY A 47 -1.31 -16.59 -13.75
N GLU A 48 -2.38 -16.09 -13.13
CA GLU A 48 -3.71 -16.11 -13.76
C GLU A 48 -3.79 -15.20 -14.99
N ILE A 49 -3.11 -14.05 -14.97
CA ILE A 49 -3.02 -13.16 -16.13
C ILE A 49 -2.36 -13.88 -17.31
N ILE A 50 -1.19 -14.47 -17.12
CA ILE A 50 -0.47 -15.17 -18.20
C ILE A 50 -1.26 -16.39 -18.69
N LYS A 51 -1.87 -17.14 -17.78
CA LYS A 51 -2.71 -18.29 -18.13
C LYS A 51 -3.92 -17.89 -18.99
N GLU A 52 -4.58 -16.79 -18.65
CA GLU A 52 -5.72 -16.30 -19.43
C GLU A 52 -5.27 -15.79 -20.80
N ARG A 53 -4.15 -15.06 -20.88
CA ARG A 53 -3.59 -14.62 -22.16
C ARG A 53 -3.15 -15.77 -23.06
N CYS A 54 -2.54 -16.82 -22.50
CA CYS A 54 -2.26 -18.07 -23.21
C CYS A 54 -3.54 -18.71 -23.78
N ARG A 55 -4.63 -18.72 -22.99
CA ARG A 55 -5.91 -19.27 -23.40
C ARG A 55 -6.50 -18.51 -24.59
N VAL A 56 -6.45 -17.17 -24.54
CA VAL A 56 -6.91 -16.29 -25.63
C VAL A 56 -6.05 -16.44 -26.88
N ALA A 57 -4.73 -16.64 -26.73
CA ALA A 57 -3.81 -16.93 -27.81
C ALA A 57 -3.94 -18.35 -28.39
N ALA A 58 -4.97 -19.12 -28.01
CA ALA A 58 -5.21 -20.51 -28.42
C ALA A 58 -4.04 -21.47 -28.15
N ALA A 59 -3.25 -21.22 -27.11
CA ALA A 59 -2.21 -22.14 -26.66
C ALA A 59 -2.83 -23.39 -25.99
N LEU A 60 -2.12 -24.52 -26.07
CA LEU A 60 -2.54 -25.77 -25.41
C LEU A 60 -2.73 -25.58 -23.90
N MET A 61 -3.73 -26.25 -23.29
CA MET A 61 -3.98 -26.13 -21.84
C MET A 61 -2.74 -26.45 -20.98
N LYS A 62 -1.92 -27.43 -21.38
CA LYS A 62 -0.66 -27.77 -20.70
C LYS A 62 0.37 -26.64 -20.77
N SER A 63 0.48 -25.93 -21.89
CA SER A 63 1.39 -24.79 -22.00
C SER A 63 0.87 -23.58 -21.23
N ALA A 64 -0.45 -23.37 -21.17
CA ALA A 64 -1.06 -22.31 -20.35
C ALA A 64 -0.86 -22.55 -18.84
N GLN A 65 -1.01 -23.79 -18.36
CA GLN A 65 -0.74 -24.16 -16.96
C GLN A 65 0.73 -23.96 -16.60
N ARG A 66 1.65 -24.39 -17.48
CA ARG A 66 3.09 -24.18 -17.31
C ARG A 66 3.43 -22.69 -17.29
N GLY A 67 2.90 -21.91 -18.24
CA GLY A 67 3.12 -20.46 -18.31
C GLY A 67 2.64 -19.72 -17.07
N GLY A 68 1.50 -20.12 -16.48
CA GLY A 68 1.03 -19.56 -15.21
C GLY A 68 1.94 -19.89 -14.02
N GLY A 69 2.52 -21.09 -13.98
CA GLY A 69 3.52 -21.48 -12.99
C GLY A 69 4.83 -20.71 -13.13
N ASP A 70 5.34 -20.60 -14.35
CA ASP A 70 6.56 -19.86 -14.67
C ASP A 70 6.41 -18.37 -14.33
N ALA A 71 5.24 -17.78 -14.62
CA ALA A 71 4.94 -16.39 -14.27
C ALA A 71 4.95 -16.12 -12.76
N ARG A 72 4.40 -17.03 -11.95
CA ARG A 72 4.46 -16.93 -10.47
C ARG A 72 5.90 -16.94 -9.97
N GLN A 73 6.74 -17.80 -10.57
CA GLN A 73 8.15 -17.92 -10.20
C GLN A 73 8.94 -16.68 -10.59
N LEU A 74 8.80 -16.22 -11.84
CA LEU A 74 9.48 -15.03 -12.34
C LEU A 74 9.11 -13.79 -11.52
N TYR A 75 7.81 -13.60 -11.22
CA TYR A 75 7.36 -12.51 -10.37
C TYR A 75 8.09 -12.48 -9.03
N THR A 76 8.25 -13.64 -8.40
CA THR A 76 8.88 -13.73 -7.07
C THR A 76 10.39 -13.56 -7.14
N ASN A 77 11.03 -14.10 -8.17
CA ASN A 77 12.48 -13.93 -8.40
C ASN A 77 12.85 -12.48 -8.63
N ALA A 78 11.97 -11.71 -9.30
CA ALA A 78 12.19 -10.32 -9.61
C ALA A 78 11.84 -9.35 -8.47
N ASN A 79 11.61 -9.80 -7.22
CA ASN A 79 11.25 -8.92 -6.11
C ASN A 79 12.28 -7.78 -5.88
N PRO A 80 11.85 -6.50 -5.74
CA PRO A 80 10.48 -6.01 -5.60
C PRO A 80 9.75 -5.67 -6.93
N PHE A 81 10.38 -5.94 -8.07
CA PHE A 81 9.94 -5.57 -9.41
C PHE A 81 9.07 -6.62 -10.12
N GLY A 82 8.46 -7.55 -9.38
CA GLY A 82 7.68 -8.66 -9.94
C GLY A 82 6.63 -8.23 -10.97
N LEU A 83 5.99 -7.08 -10.78
CA LEU A 83 5.01 -6.51 -11.72
C LEU A 83 5.55 -6.33 -13.14
N LEU A 84 6.85 -6.06 -13.29
CA LEU A 84 7.49 -5.89 -14.59
C LEU A 84 7.61 -7.20 -15.36
N THR A 85 7.56 -8.35 -14.69
CA THR A 85 7.66 -9.67 -15.34
C THR A 85 6.44 -10.01 -16.19
N VAL A 86 5.33 -9.26 -16.08
CA VAL A 86 4.14 -9.42 -16.92
C VAL A 86 4.08 -8.27 -17.94
N PRO A 87 4.41 -8.51 -19.22
CA PRO A 87 4.42 -7.46 -20.25
C PRO A 87 3.03 -6.86 -20.48
N GLY A 88 2.93 -5.58 -20.87
CA GLY A 88 1.62 -4.96 -21.10
C GLY A 88 0.80 -4.81 -19.82
N TYR A 89 1.31 -4.03 -18.87
CA TYR A 89 0.69 -3.85 -17.56
C TYR A 89 -0.69 -3.18 -17.68
N ASP A 90 -1.73 -3.86 -17.20
CA ASP A 90 -3.10 -3.34 -17.15
C ASP A 90 -3.69 -3.48 -15.73
N PRO A 91 -4.02 -2.38 -15.04
CA PRO A 91 -4.61 -2.42 -13.70
C PRO A 91 -5.88 -3.26 -13.60
N MET A 92 -6.67 -3.40 -14.68
CA MET A 92 -7.89 -4.21 -14.69
C MET A 92 -7.57 -5.71 -14.60
N GLU A 93 -6.46 -6.14 -15.19
CA GLU A 93 -5.96 -7.51 -15.07
C GLU A 93 -5.40 -7.77 -13.66
N TRP A 94 -4.86 -6.75 -12.97
CA TRP A 94 -4.33 -6.89 -11.61
C TRP A 94 -5.39 -6.74 -10.51
N LYS A 95 -6.56 -6.17 -10.79
CA LYS A 95 -7.68 -6.05 -9.83
C LYS A 95 -7.21 -5.44 -8.49
N ASN A 96 -7.63 -6.04 -7.37
CA ASN A 96 -7.21 -5.71 -6.01
C ASN A 96 -6.13 -6.67 -5.45
N SER A 97 -5.35 -7.33 -6.31
CA SER A 97 -4.23 -8.17 -5.86
C SER A 97 -3.18 -7.38 -5.05
N GLY A 98 -2.53 -8.03 -4.10
CA GLY A 98 -1.59 -7.36 -3.19
C GLY A 98 -2.26 -6.44 -2.16
N GLN A 99 -3.58 -6.29 -2.17
CA GLN A 99 -4.32 -5.41 -1.26
C GLN A 99 -5.16 -6.21 -0.27
N CYS A 100 -5.32 -5.66 0.92
CA CYS A 100 -6.25 -6.18 1.92
C CYS A 100 -7.69 -5.89 1.49
N GLN A 101 -8.57 -6.90 1.50
CA GLN A 101 -9.94 -6.78 1.01
C GLN A 101 -10.97 -6.47 2.11
N ASP A 102 -10.66 -6.75 3.36
CA ASP A 102 -11.51 -6.56 4.54
C ASP A 102 -10.96 -5.51 5.52
N CYS A 103 -9.89 -4.79 5.13
CA CYS A 103 -9.31 -3.74 5.95
C CYS A 103 -10.06 -2.42 5.82
N PHE A 104 -10.19 -1.71 6.94
CA PHE A 104 -10.62 -0.31 6.95
C PHE A 104 -9.45 0.61 6.57
N LEU A 105 -9.58 1.31 5.42
CA LEU A 105 -8.56 2.24 4.88
C LEU A 105 -7.14 1.63 4.82
N PRO A 106 -6.95 0.55 4.04
CA PRO A 106 -5.67 -0.16 3.95
C PRO A 106 -4.54 0.71 3.41
N ALA A 107 -3.30 0.39 3.81
CA ALA A 107 -2.13 0.92 3.13
C ALA A 107 -1.96 0.25 1.76
N PHE A 108 -1.72 1.05 0.72
CA PHE A 108 -1.40 0.53 -0.61
C PHE A 108 -0.06 -0.21 -0.58
N ASP A 109 0.00 -1.43 -1.12
CA ASP A 109 1.22 -2.24 -1.21
C ASP A 109 1.98 -2.33 0.13
N SER A 110 1.24 -2.71 1.18
CA SER A 110 1.76 -2.74 2.55
C SER A 110 3.04 -3.57 2.65
N ARG A 111 4.10 -2.96 3.20
CA ARG A 111 5.39 -3.61 3.47
C ARG A 111 5.51 -3.81 4.98
N PRO A 112 5.30 -5.03 5.52
CA PRO A 112 5.22 -5.23 6.98
C PRO A 112 6.42 -4.70 7.76
N LYS A 113 7.64 -4.89 7.24
CA LYS A 113 8.88 -4.41 7.87
C LYS A 113 9.08 -2.89 7.83
N MET A 114 8.27 -2.18 7.05
CA MET A 114 8.24 -0.72 6.97
C MET A 114 7.02 -0.13 7.69
N SER A 115 6.32 -0.94 8.49
CA SER A 115 5.15 -0.49 9.24
C SER A 115 5.54 0.02 10.64
N VAL A 116 4.74 0.94 11.16
CA VAL A 116 4.85 1.43 12.54
C VAL A 116 4.61 0.31 13.56
N GLN A 117 3.75 -0.66 13.26
CA GLN A 117 3.51 -1.84 14.10
C GLN A 117 4.79 -2.67 14.22
N TYR A 118 5.50 -2.88 13.12
CA TYR A 118 6.81 -3.55 13.14
C TYR A 118 7.81 -2.75 13.97
N ALA A 119 7.88 -1.43 13.78
CA ALA A 119 8.74 -0.56 14.57
C ALA A 119 8.44 -0.62 16.08
N LEU A 120 7.17 -0.69 16.48
CA LEU A 120 6.75 -0.85 17.87
C LEU A 120 7.09 -2.23 18.46
N ALA A 121 7.13 -3.26 17.63
CA ALA A 121 7.48 -4.63 18.02
C ALA A 121 8.99 -4.87 18.05
N LEU A 122 9.80 -4.01 17.42
CA LEU A 122 11.26 -4.10 17.45
C LEU A 122 11.79 -3.80 18.86
N THR A 123 12.45 -4.78 19.44
CA THR A 123 13.19 -4.67 20.70
C THR A 123 14.38 -5.62 20.65
N ASP A 124 15.42 -5.31 21.42
CA ASP A 124 16.47 -6.28 21.73
C ASP A 124 15.97 -7.25 22.82
N PHE A 125 16.25 -8.53 22.66
CA PHE A 125 15.92 -9.60 23.60
C PHE A 125 17.18 -10.24 24.21
N SER A 126 18.38 -9.73 23.90
CA SER A 126 19.66 -10.26 24.37
C SER A 126 19.97 -9.95 25.84
N SER A 127 19.26 -8.99 26.44
CA SER A 127 19.39 -8.60 27.84
C SER A 127 18.02 -8.27 28.45
N GLU A 128 17.95 -8.18 29.77
CA GLU A 128 16.75 -7.73 30.50
C GLU A 128 16.53 -6.20 30.36
N GLU A 129 17.55 -5.46 29.89
CA GLU A 129 17.43 -4.02 29.65
C GLU A 129 16.62 -3.77 28.38
N VAL A 130 15.48 -3.09 28.52
CA VAL A 130 14.58 -2.81 27.40
C VAL A 130 15.09 -1.62 26.59
N ILE A 131 15.78 -1.91 25.49
CA ILE A 131 16.28 -0.90 24.53
C ILE A 131 15.26 -0.74 23.40
N ARG A 132 14.33 0.22 23.54
CA ARG A 132 13.34 0.57 22.49
C ARG A 132 13.12 2.06 22.35
N PHE A 133 12.71 2.48 21.16
CA PHE A 133 12.27 3.85 20.92
C PHE A 133 11.00 4.16 21.71
N LYS A 134 10.92 5.39 22.24
CA LYS A 134 9.68 5.94 22.80
C LYS A 134 8.95 6.71 21.70
N TYR A 135 7.98 6.07 21.08
CA TYR A 135 7.18 6.70 20.01
C TYR A 135 6.15 7.69 20.57
N GLY A 136 5.83 8.70 19.77
CA GLY A 136 4.66 9.54 19.87
C GLY A 136 3.98 9.58 18.51
N PHE A 137 2.65 9.49 18.48
CA PHE A 137 1.87 9.45 17.24
C PHE A 137 0.88 10.60 17.22
N ILE A 138 0.74 11.23 16.06
CA ILE A 138 -0.24 12.28 15.81
C ILE A 138 -0.96 11.92 14.51
N GLY A 139 -2.29 11.92 14.53
CA GLY A 139 -3.07 11.81 13.31
C GLY A 139 -2.96 13.11 12.51
N SER A 140 -2.57 13.04 11.25
CA SER A 140 -2.47 14.21 10.40
C SER A 140 -3.11 13.94 9.05
N SER A 141 -3.71 14.98 8.49
CA SER A 141 -4.14 15.01 7.10
C SER A 141 -3.28 16.02 6.36
N ASP A 142 -2.48 15.53 5.42
CA ASP A 142 -1.76 16.39 4.48
C ASP A 142 -2.37 16.25 3.09
N ASN A 143 -2.27 17.33 2.34
CA ASN A 143 -2.23 17.28 0.90
C ASN A 143 -1.04 18.14 0.43
N HIS A 144 -0.40 17.76 -0.67
CA HIS A 144 0.66 18.49 -1.35
C HIS A 144 0.10 19.69 -2.15
N ARG A 145 -0.92 20.37 -1.63
CA ARG A 145 -1.56 21.53 -2.29
C ARG A 145 -1.38 22.83 -1.52
N ALA A 146 -0.59 22.83 -0.44
CA ALA A 146 -0.44 23.98 0.46
C ALA A 146 -1.82 24.52 0.93
N ARG A 147 -2.80 23.63 1.07
CA ARG A 147 -4.16 23.94 1.53
C ARG A 147 -4.33 23.38 2.94
N PRO A 148 -5.26 23.93 3.75
CA PRO A 148 -5.69 23.23 4.96
C PRO A 148 -6.08 21.80 4.59
N GLY A 149 -5.69 20.84 5.43
CA GLY A 149 -5.91 19.41 5.18
C GLY A 149 -7.39 19.09 4.90
N PRO A 150 -7.68 17.94 4.26
CA PRO A 150 -9.06 17.52 4.06
C PRO A 150 -9.81 17.60 5.40
N GLY A 151 -10.90 18.38 5.41
CA GLY A 151 -11.77 18.43 6.56
C GLY A 151 -12.44 17.07 6.83
N PHE A 152 -13.34 17.03 7.80
CA PHE A 152 -14.03 15.80 8.21
C PHE A 152 -15.03 15.24 7.17
N LYS A 153 -15.26 15.92 6.04
CA LYS A 153 -16.26 15.51 5.04
C LYS A 153 -15.57 14.90 3.82
N GLU A 154 -16.01 13.71 3.43
CA GLU A 154 -15.59 13.02 2.21
C GLU A 154 -16.32 13.57 0.97
N ASN A 155 -16.20 14.87 0.72
CA ASN A 155 -16.69 15.48 -0.51
C ASN A 155 -15.52 15.96 -1.37
N LEU A 156 -15.79 16.23 -2.65
CA LEU A 156 -14.83 16.85 -3.57
C LEU A 156 -13.46 16.15 -3.55
N ARG A 157 -13.40 14.83 -3.79
CA ARG A 157 -12.17 14.02 -3.74
C ARG A 157 -10.98 14.67 -4.47
N LYS A 158 -11.20 15.20 -5.67
CA LYS A 158 -10.16 15.88 -6.46
C LYS A 158 -9.68 17.19 -5.84
N LEU A 159 -10.42 17.80 -4.91
CA LEU A 159 -10.05 19.02 -4.18
C LEU A 159 -9.38 18.70 -2.84
N ASN A 160 -9.93 17.72 -2.13
CA ASN A 160 -9.62 17.42 -0.73
C ASN A 160 -8.61 16.27 -0.55
N SER A 161 -8.20 15.59 -1.61
CA SER A 161 -7.14 14.57 -1.56
C SER A 161 -6.03 14.85 -2.60
N GLU A 162 -4.98 14.04 -2.55
CA GLU A 162 -3.94 14.00 -3.59
C GLU A 162 -4.42 13.41 -4.93
N SER A 163 -5.69 13.02 -5.05
CA SER A 163 -6.25 12.54 -6.31
C SER A 163 -6.26 13.67 -7.35
N ARG A 164 -5.40 13.57 -8.37
CA ARG A 164 -5.23 14.59 -9.43
C ARG A 164 -5.77 14.17 -10.80
N ALA A 165 -5.75 12.87 -11.10
CA ALA A 165 -6.16 12.34 -12.40
C ALA A 165 -7.61 11.84 -12.39
N ASP A 166 -8.26 11.95 -13.55
CA ASP A 166 -9.54 11.28 -13.79
C ASP A 166 -9.28 9.90 -14.41
N LEU A 167 -9.42 8.85 -13.60
CA LEU A 167 -9.20 7.47 -14.05
C LEU A 167 -10.35 6.91 -14.90
N SER A 168 -11.47 7.62 -15.03
CA SER A 168 -12.58 7.19 -15.88
C SER A 168 -12.30 7.39 -17.38
N ASN A 169 -11.35 8.26 -17.72
CA ASN A 169 -10.98 8.53 -19.11
C ASN A 169 -9.58 8.00 -19.45
N GLU A 170 -9.31 7.85 -20.74
CA GLU A 170 -8.05 7.31 -21.22
C GLU A 170 -6.86 8.24 -20.96
N ILE A 171 -7.04 9.56 -21.06
CA ILE A 171 -5.98 10.54 -20.82
C ILE A 171 -5.43 10.43 -19.39
N GLY A 172 -6.30 10.37 -18.38
CA GLY A 172 -5.90 10.27 -16.98
C GLY A 172 -5.31 8.90 -16.65
N ARG A 173 -5.79 7.83 -17.29
CA ARG A 173 -5.18 6.49 -17.18
C ARG A 173 -3.78 6.45 -17.79
N ASN A 174 -3.58 7.02 -18.98
CA ASN A 174 -2.28 7.08 -19.65
C ASN A 174 -1.30 8.00 -18.93
N LEU A 175 -1.79 9.10 -18.31
CA LEU A 175 -0.97 9.99 -17.50
C LEU A 175 -0.36 9.27 -16.28
N LEU A 176 -1.14 8.43 -15.60
CA LEU A 176 -0.68 7.69 -14.43
C LEU A 176 -0.01 6.36 -14.77
N ASN A 177 -0.30 5.79 -15.94
CA ASN A 177 0.26 4.53 -16.39
C ASN A 177 0.66 4.62 -17.88
N PRO A 178 1.87 5.12 -18.19
CA PRO A 178 2.34 5.26 -19.57
C PRO A 178 2.55 3.91 -20.28
N ARG A 179 2.50 2.79 -19.56
CA ARG A 179 2.67 1.42 -20.08
C ARG A 179 1.36 0.78 -20.55
N LEU A 180 0.23 1.50 -20.52
CA LEU A 180 -1.06 0.96 -20.97
C LEU A 180 -1.05 0.55 -22.45
N SER A 181 -0.19 1.16 -23.26
CA SER A 181 0.01 0.84 -24.67
C SER A 181 0.98 -0.32 -24.91
N ASP A 182 1.68 -0.81 -23.88
CA ASP A 182 2.65 -1.89 -24.03
C ASP A 182 1.94 -3.18 -24.46
N PRO A 183 2.55 -3.98 -25.35
CA PRO A 183 1.92 -5.20 -25.85
C PRO A 183 1.70 -6.22 -24.73
N LYS A 184 0.48 -6.76 -24.68
CA LYS A 184 0.08 -7.79 -23.73
C LYS A 184 0.51 -9.17 -24.21
N LEU A 185 1.69 -9.60 -23.79
CA LEU A 185 2.23 -10.90 -24.20
C LEU A 185 1.62 -12.05 -23.38
N PRO A 186 1.45 -13.25 -23.99
CA PRO A 186 0.95 -14.45 -23.31
C PRO A 186 2.05 -15.20 -22.53
N SER A 187 3.16 -14.53 -22.20
CA SER A 187 4.27 -15.12 -21.44
C SER A 187 4.87 -14.07 -20.50
N ALA A 188 5.19 -14.49 -19.28
CA ALA A 188 6.02 -13.68 -18.39
C ALA A 188 7.47 -13.63 -18.91
N GLN A 189 8.20 -12.58 -18.54
CA GLN A 189 9.57 -12.34 -18.94
C GLN A 189 10.46 -12.16 -17.71
N GLU A 190 11.69 -12.64 -17.81
CA GLU A 190 12.73 -12.34 -16.83
C GLU A 190 13.17 -10.88 -16.98
N ILE A 191 13.35 -10.22 -15.83
CA ILE A 191 13.75 -8.82 -15.76
C ILE A 191 15.21 -8.76 -15.36
N ASP A 192 15.98 -8.08 -16.18
CA ASP A 192 17.36 -7.72 -15.90
C ASP A 192 17.38 -6.22 -15.52
N PRO A 193 17.78 -5.87 -14.29
CA PRO A 193 17.73 -4.49 -13.80
C PRO A 193 18.49 -3.48 -14.67
N GLU A 194 19.61 -3.87 -15.27
CA GLU A 194 20.46 -3.02 -16.08
C GLU A 194 19.93 -2.91 -17.50
N ARG A 195 19.63 -4.04 -18.16
CA ARG A 195 19.06 -4.07 -19.52
C ARG A 195 17.72 -3.36 -19.57
N ASP A 196 16.85 -3.60 -18.59
CA ASP A 196 15.47 -3.17 -18.63
C ASP A 196 15.25 -1.77 -18.06
N GLN A 197 16.34 -1.09 -17.63
CA GLN A 197 16.31 0.25 -17.04
C GLN A 197 15.27 0.35 -15.92
N VAL A 198 15.26 -0.66 -15.03
CA VAL A 198 14.19 -0.86 -14.05
C VAL A 198 13.99 0.38 -13.18
N PHE A 199 15.05 1.10 -12.86
CA PHE A 199 14.96 2.35 -12.09
C PHE A 199 14.03 3.38 -12.77
N MET A 200 14.15 3.57 -14.08
CA MET A 200 13.28 4.47 -14.85
C MET A 200 11.84 3.96 -14.96
N LYS A 201 11.65 2.63 -14.99
CA LYS A 201 10.32 1.97 -15.02
C LYS A 201 9.69 1.76 -13.63
N SER A 202 10.42 2.03 -12.55
CA SER A 202 10.02 1.73 -11.17
C SER A 202 9.24 2.86 -10.47
N LEU A 203 9.22 4.06 -11.04
CA LEU A 203 8.43 5.18 -10.54
C LEU A 203 6.95 4.99 -10.87
N PRO A 204 6.07 5.23 -9.89
CA PRO A 204 5.35 4.17 -9.20
C PRO A 204 4.69 3.19 -10.19
N LEU A 205 5.12 1.93 -10.13
CA LEU A 205 4.67 0.80 -10.98
C LEU A 205 3.14 0.63 -11.07
N GLN A 206 2.38 1.21 -10.14
CA GLN A 206 0.93 1.07 -10.04
C GLN A 206 0.28 2.39 -9.58
N SER A 207 0.76 3.52 -10.10
CA SER A 207 0.28 4.86 -9.72
C SER A 207 -1.24 4.99 -9.84
N GLU A 208 -1.83 4.38 -10.86
CA GLU A 208 -3.27 4.36 -11.07
C GLU A 208 -4.01 3.63 -9.95
N ARG A 209 -3.53 2.45 -9.53
CA ARG A 209 -4.11 1.72 -8.38
C ARG A 209 -3.89 2.50 -7.09
N GLY A 210 -2.67 3.00 -6.85
CA GLY A 210 -2.31 3.79 -5.67
C GLY A 210 -3.17 5.04 -5.50
N SER A 211 -3.65 5.65 -6.60
CA SER A 211 -4.56 6.79 -6.52
C SER A 211 -5.90 6.50 -5.81
N SER A 212 -6.31 5.21 -5.75
CA SER A 212 -7.50 4.76 -5.03
C SER A 212 -7.34 4.75 -3.51
N PHE A 213 -6.09 4.88 -3.04
CA PHE A 213 -5.70 4.85 -1.63
C PHE A 213 -5.34 6.25 -1.11
N LEU A 214 -5.64 7.29 -1.90
CA LEU A 214 -5.50 8.70 -1.51
C LEU A 214 -6.74 9.14 -0.73
N TYR A 215 -6.85 8.61 0.48
CA TYR A 215 -7.96 8.91 1.41
C TYR A 215 -7.86 10.33 1.96
N THR A 216 -8.99 10.85 2.44
CA THR A 216 -8.97 11.97 3.38
C THR A 216 -8.38 11.46 4.69
N GLY A 217 -7.19 11.95 5.05
CA GLY A 217 -6.42 11.46 6.21
C GLY A 217 -7.13 11.64 7.56
N GLY A 218 -6.48 11.17 8.63
CA GLY A 218 -7.01 11.29 9.98
C GLY A 218 -6.82 12.68 10.59
N LEU A 219 -7.68 13.07 11.53
CA LEU A 219 -7.54 14.31 12.29
C LEU A 219 -6.94 14.02 13.68
N ALA A 220 -6.02 14.87 14.12
CA ALA A 220 -5.59 14.89 15.51
C ALA A 220 -6.70 15.47 16.39
N ALA A 221 -7.00 14.77 17.48
CA ALA A 221 -7.78 15.28 18.59
C ALA A 221 -6.90 15.30 19.84
N ALA A 222 -6.92 16.42 20.55
CA ALA A 222 -6.17 16.62 21.79
C ALA A 222 -7.14 16.64 22.97
N HIS A 223 -6.82 15.87 24.01
CA HIS A 223 -7.57 15.88 25.25
C HIS A 223 -7.05 17.01 26.16
N ALA A 224 -7.62 18.19 26.01
CA ALA A 224 -7.22 19.39 26.74
C ALA A 224 -8.31 19.86 27.70
N LYS A 225 -7.92 20.33 28.89
CA LYS A 225 -8.85 20.89 29.90
C LYS A 225 -9.60 22.11 29.40
N THR A 226 -8.98 22.90 28.53
CA THR A 226 -9.60 24.10 27.92
C THR A 226 -9.19 24.23 26.46
N LYS A 227 -9.93 25.04 25.70
CA LYS A 227 -9.60 25.37 24.29
C LYS A 227 -8.46 26.38 24.14
N LYS A 228 -7.67 26.64 25.21
CA LYS A 228 -6.52 27.56 25.16
C LYS A 228 -5.37 26.90 24.41
N ARG A 229 -4.68 27.67 23.57
CA ARG A 229 -3.53 27.20 22.76
C ARG A 229 -2.49 26.43 23.60
N GLN A 230 -2.16 26.93 24.79
CA GLN A 230 -1.16 26.30 25.66
C GLN A 230 -1.60 24.92 26.15
N GLU A 231 -2.87 24.74 26.52
CA GLU A 231 -3.39 23.45 26.97
C GLU A 231 -3.41 22.41 25.84
N ILE A 232 -3.77 22.84 24.63
CA ILE A 232 -3.71 21.99 23.43
C ILE A 232 -2.26 21.57 23.15
N TRP A 233 -1.32 22.53 23.21
CA TRP A 233 0.10 22.24 23.00
C TRP A 233 0.65 21.26 24.05
N ASN A 234 0.31 21.48 25.32
CA ASN A 234 0.69 20.58 26.41
C ASN A 234 0.15 19.16 26.16
N SER A 235 -1.09 19.04 25.70
CA SER A 235 -1.70 17.75 25.37
C SER A 235 -0.94 17.03 24.25
N LEU A 236 -0.60 17.75 23.17
CA LEU A 236 0.22 17.23 22.07
C LEU A 236 1.60 16.76 22.57
N HIS A 237 2.25 17.56 23.40
CA HIS A 237 3.57 17.24 23.97
C HIS A 237 3.54 16.04 24.90
N ASN A 238 2.52 15.95 25.76
CA ASN A 238 2.34 14.89 26.74
C ASN A 238 1.79 13.59 26.14
N ARG A 239 1.43 13.60 24.84
CA ARG A 239 0.80 12.49 24.10
C ARG A 239 -0.61 12.17 24.60
N GLU A 240 -1.33 13.18 25.07
CA GLU A 240 -2.76 13.12 25.42
C GLU A 240 -3.61 13.38 24.17
N VAL A 241 -3.37 12.57 23.14
CA VAL A 241 -3.93 12.75 21.80
C VAL A 241 -4.49 11.44 21.26
N TYR A 242 -5.48 11.54 20.39
CA TYR A 242 -5.98 10.41 19.61
C TYR A 242 -6.21 10.85 18.16
N ALA A 243 -6.21 9.88 17.25
CA ALA A 243 -6.50 10.11 15.85
C ALA A 243 -7.90 9.59 15.52
N THR A 244 -8.65 10.32 14.71
CA THR A 244 -9.96 9.89 14.19
C THR A 244 -9.93 9.78 12.67
N SER A 245 -10.65 8.81 12.13
CA SER A 245 -10.79 8.55 10.69
C SER A 245 -12.14 7.86 10.44
N GLY A 246 -12.78 8.14 9.31
CA GLY A 246 -14.08 7.57 8.96
C GLY A 246 -15.26 8.28 9.61
N GLU A 247 -16.31 7.52 9.92
CA GLU A 247 -17.57 8.05 10.46
C GLU A 247 -17.40 8.79 11.79
N ARG A 248 -18.38 9.65 12.11
CA ARG A 248 -18.39 10.42 13.35
C ARG A 248 -18.41 9.47 14.56
N ILE A 249 -17.31 9.45 15.30
CA ILE A 249 -17.22 8.76 16.59
C ILE A 249 -17.70 9.71 17.69
N LEU A 250 -18.67 9.29 18.49
CA LEU A 250 -19.04 9.99 19.71
C LEU A 250 -17.91 9.82 20.73
N CYS A 251 -17.01 10.81 20.79
CA CYS A 251 -16.03 10.90 21.85
C CYS A 251 -16.73 11.63 23.01
N GLY A 252 -17.18 10.86 24.02
CA GLY A 252 -17.90 11.40 25.16
C GLY A 252 -17.10 12.52 25.83
N SER A 253 -17.69 13.71 25.90
CA SER A 253 -17.23 14.74 26.81
C SER A 253 -17.79 14.40 28.19
N ILE A 254 -16.98 13.74 29.01
CA ILE A 254 -17.24 13.65 30.45
C ILE A 254 -16.79 15.01 30.99
N TRP A 255 -17.77 15.91 31.17
CA TRP A 255 -17.63 17.11 31.98
C TRP A 255 -18.00 16.77 33.42
#